data_AF-A0A538GHM1-F1
#
_entry.id   AF-A0A538GHM1-F1
#
_cell.length_a   1.000
_cell.length_b   1.000
_cell.length_c   1.000
_cell.angle_alpha   90.00
_cell.angle_beta   90.00
_cell.angle_gamma   90.00
#
_symmetry.space_group_name_H-M   'P 1'
#
loop_
_entity.id
_entity.type
_entity.pdbx_description
1 polymer ?
#
loop_
_entity_poly.entity_id
_entity_poly.type
_entity_poly.pdbx_seq_one_letter_code
_entity_poly.pdbx_strand_id
1 'polypeptide(L)'
;ETAGGYAAELTEQQQQQQQVELEARLPDFDVVITTALIPGRPAPRLIPASAVAAMRPGSVVVDLAAEAGGNCELTSPGEEVVREGVTIVGLTNLPSSMPFHASQLYARNVSALLHHLAPEGELVLDWDDEITAGACVTRKEEVPA
;
A
#
# COMPACT_ATOMS: atom_id res chain seq x y z
N GLU A 1 -6.97 -13.71 11.33
CA GLU A 1 -6.46 -12.34 11.55
C GLU A 1 -5.24 -12.42 12.46
N THR A 2 -4.18 -11.66 12.19
CA THR A 2 -3.02 -11.56 13.09
C THR A 2 -3.34 -10.61 14.25
N ALA A 3 -2.50 -10.61 15.30
CA ALA A 3 -2.66 -9.73 16.46
C ALA A 3 -2.69 -8.22 16.12
N GLY A 4 -2.23 -7.82 14.92
CA GLY A 4 -2.25 -6.44 14.41
C GLY A 4 -3.32 -6.16 13.36
N GLY A 5 -4.31 -7.03 13.18
CA GLY A 5 -5.39 -6.83 12.18
C GLY A 5 -4.98 -7.10 10.73
N TYR A 6 -3.78 -7.62 10.48
CA TYR A 6 -3.38 -8.06 9.13
C TYR A 6 -4.01 -9.41 8.79
N ALA A 7 -4.33 -9.61 7.51
CA ALA A 7 -4.85 -10.86 7.00
C ALA A 7 -3.89 -12.03 7.31
N ALA A 8 -4.44 -13.19 7.69
CA ALA A 8 -3.64 -14.39 7.86
C ALA A 8 -3.13 -14.85 6.48
N GLU A 9 -1.89 -15.30 6.40
CA GLU A 9 -1.36 -15.88 5.17
C GLU A 9 -2.16 -17.12 4.77
N LEU A 10 -2.60 -17.14 3.52
CA LEU A 10 -3.22 -18.31 2.92
C LEU A 10 -2.19 -19.42 2.74
N THR A 11 -2.62 -20.67 2.85
CA THR A 11 -1.78 -21.82 2.47
C THR A 11 -1.44 -21.77 0.98
N GLU A 12 -0.31 -22.37 0.57
CA GLU A 12 0.13 -22.38 -0.84
C GLU A 12 -0.96 -22.92 -1.78
N GLN A 13 -1.67 -23.98 -1.38
CA GLN A 13 -2.77 -24.55 -2.18
C GLN A 13 -3.93 -23.55 -2.35
N GLN A 14 -4.28 -22.82 -1.29
CA GLN A 14 -5.34 -21.80 -1.36
C GLN A 14 -4.91 -20.60 -2.21
N GLN A 15 -3.66 -20.16 -2.09
CA GLN A 15 -3.11 -19.09 -2.93
C GLN A 15 -3.16 -19.48 -4.40
N GLN A 16 -2.74 -20.70 -4.73
CA GLN A 16 -2.71 -21.17 -6.11
C GLN A 16 -4.12 -21.32 -6.69
N GLN A 17 -5.08 -21.82 -5.92
CA GLN A 17 -6.47 -21.92 -6.37
C GLN A 17 -7.10 -20.53 -6.57
N GLN A 18 -6.87 -19.60 -5.65
CA GLN A 18 -7.33 -18.22 -5.80
C GLN A 18 -6.70 -17.54 -7.02
N GLN A 19 -5.41 -17.78 -7.27
CA GLN A 19 -4.70 -17.24 -8.43
C GLN A 19 -5.32 -17.73 -9.75
N VAL A 20 -5.60 -19.03 -9.86
CA VAL A 20 -6.26 -19.61 -11.05
C VAL A 20 -7.65 -19.02 -11.26
N GLU A 21 -8.44 -18.88 -10.20
CA GLU A 21 -9.79 -18.30 -10.30
C GLU A 21 -9.76 -16.81 -10.67
N LEU A 22 -8.80 -16.05 -10.13
CA LEU A 22 -8.60 -14.65 -10.46
C LEU A 22 -8.21 -14.48 -11.93
N GLU A 23 -7.21 -15.23 -12.40
CA GLU A 23 -6.74 -15.19 -13.79
C GLU A 23 -7.85 -15.52 -14.79
N ALA A 24 -8.70 -16.50 -14.47
CA ALA A 24 -9.83 -16.87 -15.34
C ALA A 24 -10.90 -15.77 -15.44
N ARG A 25 -11.00 -14.88 -14.44
CA ARG A 25 -12.00 -13.80 -14.37
C ARG A 25 -11.48 -12.47 -14.89
N LEU A 26 -10.17 -12.24 -14.87
CA LEU A 26 -9.56 -10.97 -15.31
C LEU A 26 -10.01 -10.48 -16.69
N PRO A 27 -10.20 -11.36 -17.71
CA PRO A 27 -10.72 -10.96 -19.02
C PRO A 27 -12.10 -10.32 -19.01
N ASP A 28 -12.94 -10.66 -18.02
CA ASP A 28 -14.30 -10.17 -17.91
C ASP A 28 -14.36 -8.75 -17.35
N PHE A 29 -13.27 -8.23 -16.76
CA PHE A 29 -13.25 -6.89 -16.15
C PHE A 29 -12.71 -5.81 -17.09
N ASP A 30 -13.37 -4.64 -17.07
CA ASP A 30 -12.89 -3.44 -17.76
C ASP A 30 -11.83 -2.68 -16.94
N VAL A 31 -11.96 -2.70 -15.60
CA VAL A 31 -11.05 -2.00 -14.68
C VAL A 31 -10.70 -2.93 -13.52
N VAL A 32 -9.41 -3.04 -13.23
CA VAL A 32 -8.87 -3.83 -12.11
C VAL A 32 -8.01 -2.92 -11.24
N ILE A 33 -8.25 -2.92 -9.93
CA ILE A 33 -7.48 -2.13 -8.96
C ILE A 33 -6.84 -3.09 -7.96
N THR A 34 -5.51 -3.10 -7.90
CA THR A 34 -4.76 -3.97 -6.97
C THR A 34 -4.16 -3.16 -5.84
N THR A 35 -4.38 -3.62 -4.61
CA THR A 35 -3.96 -2.93 -3.38
C THR A 35 -3.22 -3.84 -2.40
N ALA A 36 -2.87 -5.06 -2.83
CA ALA A 36 -2.20 -6.01 -1.94
C ALA A 36 -0.76 -5.56 -1.70
N LEU A 37 -0.44 -5.28 -0.44
CA LEU A 37 0.89 -4.87 0.01
C LEU A 37 1.09 -5.36 1.44
N ILE A 38 2.20 -6.06 1.68
CA ILE A 38 2.62 -6.47 3.02
C ILE A 38 3.84 -5.61 3.39
N PRO A 39 3.77 -4.80 4.47
CA PRO A 39 4.90 -3.97 4.87
C PRO A 39 6.21 -4.78 5.02
N GLY A 40 7.28 -4.27 4.43
CA GLY A 40 8.61 -4.90 4.50
C GLY A 40 8.82 -6.11 3.56
N ARG A 41 7.84 -6.43 2.71
CA ARG A 41 7.97 -7.48 1.68
C ARG A 41 7.65 -6.94 0.29
N PRO A 42 8.19 -7.56 -0.77
CA PRO A 42 7.76 -7.26 -2.13
C PRO A 42 6.26 -7.50 -2.31
N ALA A 43 5.63 -6.72 -3.20
CA ALA A 43 4.24 -6.95 -3.57
C ALA A 43 4.07 -8.35 -4.21
N PRO A 44 3.01 -9.09 -3.88
CA PRO A 44 2.74 -10.39 -4.49
C PRO A 44 2.36 -10.20 -5.97
N ARG A 45 2.87 -11.05 -6.86
CA ARG A 45 2.48 -11.04 -8.28
C ARG A 45 1.14 -11.74 -8.45
N LEU A 46 0.07 -10.96 -8.51
CA LEU A 46 -1.32 -11.44 -8.62
C LEU A 46 -1.86 -11.37 -10.05
N ILE A 47 -1.29 -10.52 -10.91
CA ILE A 47 -1.72 -10.35 -12.29
C ILE A 47 -0.54 -10.68 -13.20
N PRO A 48 -0.47 -11.89 -13.77
CA PRO A 48 0.56 -12.24 -14.72
C PRO A 48 0.36 -11.53 -16.05
N ALA A 49 1.42 -11.40 -16.84
CA ALA A 49 1.36 -10.77 -18.17
C ALA A 49 0.35 -11.46 -19.11
N SER A 50 0.20 -12.79 -18.99
CA SER A 50 -0.77 -13.57 -19.76
C SER A 50 -2.21 -13.17 -19.46
N ALA A 51 -2.53 -12.84 -18.20
CA ALA A 51 -3.87 -12.40 -17.83
C ALA A 51 -4.17 -11.01 -18.38
N VAL A 52 -3.19 -10.09 -18.36
CA VAL A 52 -3.33 -8.76 -19.00
C VAL A 52 -3.57 -8.90 -20.50
N ALA A 53 -2.82 -9.78 -21.17
CA ALA A 53 -2.99 -10.03 -22.61
C ALA A 53 -4.37 -10.60 -22.98
N ALA A 54 -5.02 -11.29 -22.05
CA ALA A 54 -6.37 -11.82 -22.24
C ALA A 54 -7.48 -10.80 -21.92
N MET A 55 -7.15 -9.65 -21.33
CA MET A 55 -8.12 -8.59 -21.10
C MET A 55 -8.59 -7.94 -22.40
N ARG A 56 -9.77 -7.34 -22.34
CA ARG A 56 -10.33 -6.59 -23.48
C ARG A 56 -9.46 -5.35 -23.76
N PRO A 57 -9.11 -5.07 -25.03
CA PRO A 57 -8.40 -3.83 -25.37
C PRO A 57 -9.20 -2.60 -24.91
N GLY A 58 -8.51 -1.65 -24.29
CA GLY A 58 -9.10 -0.48 -23.63
C GLY A 58 -9.35 -0.66 -22.14
N SER A 59 -9.18 -1.87 -21.59
CA SER A 59 -9.22 -2.09 -20.13
C SER A 59 -8.09 -1.34 -19.41
N VAL A 60 -8.27 -1.17 -18.09
CA VAL A 60 -7.32 -0.46 -17.22
C VAL A 60 -6.95 -1.31 -16.00
N VAL A 61 -5.67 -1.37 -15.66
CA VAL A 61 -5.15 -1.90 -14.40
C VAL A 61 -4.54 -0.75 -13.61
N VAL A 62 -5.01 -0.52 -12.38
CA VAL A 62 -4.44 0.45 -11.45
C VAL A 62 -3.75 -0.29 -10.32
N ASP A 63 -2.41 -0.22 -10.29
CA ASP A 63 -1.60 -0.97 -9.34
C ASP A 63 -1.07 -0.07 -8.22
N LEU A 64 -1.76 -0.08 -7.08
CA LEU A 64 -1.41 0.76 -5.93
C LEU A 64 -0.18 0.27 -5.17
N ALA A 65 0.35 -0.93 -5.48
CA ALA A 65 1.56 -1.46 -4.86
C ALA A 65 2.81 -1.30 -5.75
N ALA A 66 2.75 -0.44 -6.78
CA ALA A 66 3.84 -0.23 -7.73
C ALA A 66 5.19 0.12 -7.06
N GLU A 67 5.16 0.86 -5.94
CA GLU A 67 6.36 1.23 -5.18
C GLU A 67 7.10 0.02 -4.57
N ALA A 68 6.38 -1.08 -4.32
CA ALA A 68 6.92 -2.32 -3.77
C ALA A 68 7.13 -3.42 -4.83
N GLY A 69 7.16 -3.02 -6.11
CA GLY A 69 7.34 -3.91 -7.26
C GLY A 69 6.07 -4.16 -8.07
N GLY A 70 4.89 -3.85 -7.52
CA GLY A 70 3.58 -4.00 -8.18
C GLY A 70 2.98 -5.41 -8.10
N ASN A 71 1.65 -5.46 -8.05
CA ASN A 71 0.89 -6.70 -8.15
C ASN A 71 0.76 -7.23 -9.58
N CYS A 72 0.90 -6.35 -10.58
CA CYS A 72 0.88 -6.72 -11.99
C CYS A 72 2.31 -6.85 -12.53
N GLU A 73 2.61 -7.94 -13.23
CA GLU A 73 3.94 -8.20 -13.81
C GLU A 73 4.36 -7.14 -14.84
N LEU A 74 3.39 -6.51 -15.50
CA LEU A 74 3.62 -5.50 -16.54
C LEU A 74 3.64 -4.06 -15.98
N THR A 75 3.51 -3.88 -14.66
CA THR A 75 3.63 -2.58 -14.00
C THR A 75 5.04 -2.01 -14.16
N SER A 76 5.14 -0.76 -14.62
CA SER A 76 6.36 0.06 -14.59
C SER A 76 6.23 1.08 -13.46
N PRO A 77 6.97 0.93 -12.34
CA PRO A 77 6.82 1.83 -11.19
C PRO A 77 7.10 3.30 -11.56
N GLY A 78 6.14 4.16 -11.23
CA GLY A 78 6.18 5.60 -11.51
C GLY A 78 5.59 5.99 -12.87
N GLU A 79 5.18 5.05 -13.69
CA GLU A 79 4.73 5.29 -15.06
C GLU A 79 3.29 4.83 -15.30
N GLU A 80 2.66 5.43 -16.30
CA GLU A 80 1.47 4.92 -16.95
C GLU A 80 1.86 4.37 -18.32
N VAL A 81 1.61 3.09 -18.56
CA VAL A 81 2.06 2.39 -19.76
C VAL A 81 0.92 1.64 -20.41
N VAL A 82 0.89 1.60 -21.74
CA VAL A 82 -0.01 0.72 -22.48
C VAL A 82 0.75 -0.55 -22.87
N ARG A 83 0.18 -1.72 -22.57
CA ARG A 83 0.69 -3.06 -22.91
C ARG A 83 -0.48 -3.93 -23.32
N GLU A 84 -0.35 -4.67 -24.42
CA GLU A 84 -1.42 -5.56 -24.91
C GLU A 84 -2.78 -4.87 -25.11
N GLY A 85 -2.79 -3.57 -25.40
CA GLY A 85 -4.00 -2.77 -25.52
C GLY A 85 -4.67 -2.38 -24.18
N VAL A 86 -4.06 -2.73 -23.04
CA VAL A 86 -4.50 -2.39 -21.69
C VAL A 86 -3.65 -1.25 -21.13
N THR A 87 -4.28 -0.28 -20.47
CA THR A 87 -3.57 0.79 -19.76
C THR A 87 -3.22 0.33 -18.35
N ILE A 88 -1.94 0.42 -17.97
CA ILE A 88 -1.43 0.02 -16.67
C ILE A 88 -0.90 1.25 -15.95
N VAL A 89 -1.55 1.62 -14.86
CA VAL A 89 -1.23 2.79 -14.03
C VAL A 89 -0.41 2.33 -12.83
N GLY A 90 0.88 2.64 -12.82
CA GLY A 90 1.84 2.26 -11.78
C GLY A 90 2.39 3.44 -10.97
N LEU A 91 1.60 4.48 -10.72
CA LEU A 91 2.07 5.69 -10.04
C LEU A 91 2.46 5.41 -8.58
N THR A 92 3.65 5.84 -8.16
CA THR A 92 4.21 5.59 -6.82
C THR A 92 3.89 6.67 -5.80
N ASN A 93 3.37 7.83 -6.22
CA ASN A 93 2.97 8.91 -5.33
C ASN A 93 1.55 9.38 -5.66
N LEU A 94 0.61 8.43 -5.68
CA LEU A 94 -0.78 8.71 -6.00
C LEU A 94 -1.42 9.78 -5.10
N PRO A 95 -1.14 9.87 -3.78
CA PRO A 95 -1.66 10.96 -2.94
C PRO A 95 -1.28 12.35 -3.45
N SER A 96 -0.12 12.51 -4.09
CA SER A 96 0.32 13.77 -4.69
C SER A 96 -0.50 14.20 -5.91
N SER A 97 -1.36 13.34 -6.47
CA SER A 97 -2.35 13.73 -7.49
C SER A 97 -3.52 14.53 -6.92
N MET A 98 -3.75 14.44 -5.60
CA MET A 98 -4.75 15.22 -4.86
C MET A 98 -4.07 15.99 -3.71
N PRO A 99 -3.11 16.88 -4.02
CA PRO A 99 -2.18 17.43 -3.03
C PRO A 99 -2.91 18.22 -1.94
N PHE A 100 -3.95 18.99 -2.29
CA PHE A 100 -4.72 19.76 -1.31
C PHE A 100 -5.33 18.87 -0.21
N HIS A 101 -6.01 17.79 -0.60
CA HIS A 101 -6.66 16.88 0.35
C HIS A 101 -5.65 16.01 1.09
N ALA A 102 -4.61 15.53 0.40
CA ALA A 102 -3.52 14.78 1.03
C ALA A 102 -2.84 15.62 2.12
N SER A 103 -2.48 16.88 1.82
CA SER A 103 -1.89 17.79 2.81
C SER A 103 -2.84 18.10 3.96
N GLN A 104 -4.13 18.33 3.69
CA GLN A 104 -5.11 18.63 4.74
C GLN A 104 -5.28 17.46 5.72
N LEU A 105 -5.40 16.23 5.22
CA LEU A 105 -5.56 15.04 6.05
C LEU A 105 -4.27 14.70 6.81
N TYR A 106 -3.11 14.81 6.17
CA TYR A 106 -1.83 14.59 6.83
C TYR A 106 -1.57 15.63 7.94
N ALA A 107 -1.87 16.91 7.69
CA ALA A 107 -1.76 17.96 8.71
C ALA A 107 -2.65 17.71 9.93
N ARG A 108 -3.84 17.12 9.74
CA ARG A 108 -4.70 16.70 10.86
C ARG A 108 -4.06 15.59 11.70
N ASN A 109 -3.43 14.59 11.06
CA ASN A 109 -2.72 13.53 11.79
C ASN A 109 -1.55 14.10 12.60
N VAL A 110 -0.73 14.96 11.99
CA VAL A 110 0.38 15.64 12.68
C VAL A 110 -0.14 16.50 13.83
N SER A 111 -1.21 17.27 13.60
CA SER A 111 -1.80 18.11 14.63
C SER A 111 -2.34 17.28 15.79
N ALA A 112 -3.04 16.17 15.53
CA ALA A 112 -3.53 15.26 16.58
C ALA A 112 -2.38 14.69 17.42
N LEU A 113 -1.29 14.25 16.77
CA LEU A 113 -0.09 13.78 17.46
C LEU A 113 0.54 14.88 18.32
N LEU A 114 0.61 16.13 17.84
CA LEU A 114 1.13 17.24 18.62
C LEU A 114 0.26 17.58 19.83
N HIS A 115 -1.08 17.54 19.70
CA HIS A 115 -1.97 17.75 20.84
C HIS A 115 -1.84 16.63 21.88
N HIS A 116 -1.54 15.40 21.45
CA HIS A 116 -1.24 14.28 22.34
C HIS A 116 0.08 14.48 23.07
N LEU A 117 1.15 14.86 22.36
CA LEU A 117 2.50 15.01 22.92
C LEU A 117 2.75 16.33 23.65
N ALA A 118 1.95 17.37 23.38
CA ALA A 118 2.11 18.70 23.96
C ALA A 118 0.76 19.37 24.24
N PRO A 119 -0.05 18.83 25.17
CA PRO A 119 -1.40 19.33 25.43
C PRO A 119 -1.45 20.79 25.88
N GLU A 120 -0.40 21.25 26.60
CA GLU A 120 -0.26 22.61 27.10
C GLU A 120 0.84 23.41 26.36
N GLY A 121 1.26 22.95 25.17
CA GLY A 121 2.29 23.60 24.36
C GLY A 121 3.74 23.24 24.70
N GLU A 122 3.97 22.50 25.78
CA GLU A 122 5.27 21.91 26.14
C GLU A 122 5.23 20.39 25.96
N LEU A 123 6.33 19.78 25.52
CA LEU A 123 6.40 18.33 25.29
C LEU A 123 6.30 17.56 26.61
N VAL A 124 5.34 16.63 26.66
CA VAL A 124 5.14 15.65 27.72
C VAL A 124 5.24 14.27 27.08
N LEU A 125 6.44 13.68 27.13
CA LEU A 125 6.71 12.37 26.54
C LEU A 125 6.52 11.28 27.59
N ASP A 126 5.33 10.71 27.63
CA ASP A 126 5.02 9.52 28.43
C ASP A 126 5.47 8.26 27.69
N TRP A 127 6.50 7.58 28.18
CA TRP A 127 7.04 6.38 27.53
C TRP A 127 6.24 5.11 27.83
N ASP A 128 5.31 5.15 28.79
CA ASP A 128 4.38 4.04 29.05
C ASP A 128 3.14 4.11 28.14
N ASP A 129 2.91 5.26 27.48
CA ASP A 129 1.87 5.43 26.46
C ASP A 129 2.27 4.78 25.12
N GLU A 130 1.41 3.91 24.60
CA GLU A 130 1.67 3.12 23.40
C GLU A 130 1.87 3.99 22.15
N ILE A 131 1.17 5.12 22.05
CA ILE A 131 1.27 6.02 20.89
C ILE A 131 2.62 6.74 20.91
N THR A 132 3.01 7.27 22.06
CA THR A 132 4.28 7.99 22.25
C THR A 132 5.47 7.06 22.05
N ALA A 133 5.44 5.89 22.68
CA ALA A 133 6.49 4.88 22.52
C ALA A 133 6.56 4.35 21.08
N GLY A 134 5.41 4.05 20.46
CA GLY A 134 5.33 3.50 19.11
C GLY A 134 5.73 4.49 18.00
N ALA A 135 5.48 5.79 18.19
CA ALA A 135 5.86 6.83 17.24
C ALA A 135 7.35 7.22 17.32
N CYS A 136 8.02 6.95 18.44
CA CYS A 136 9.42 7.33 18.66
C CYS A 136 10.39 6.28 18.11
N VAL A 137 11.03 6.57 16.97
CA VAL A 137 12.03 5.67 16.36
C VAL A 137 13.46 5.90 16.86
N THR A 138 13.74 7.04 17.49
CA THR A 138 15.06 7.37 18.05
C THR A 138 14.92 8.35 19.21
N ARG A 139 15.71 8.14 20.28
CA ARG A 139 15.85 9.04 21.42
C ARG A 139 17.28 8.99 21.93
N LYS A 140 17.73 10.05 22.62
CA LYS A 140 19.01 9.99 23.34
C LYS A 140 18.88 8.96 24.45
N GLU A 141 19.81 8.01 24.52
CA GLU A 141 19.94 7.16 25.70
C GLU A 141 20.36 8.05 26.87
N GLU A 142 19.58 8.06 27.95
CA GLU A 142 20.07 8.58 29.22
C GLU A 142 21.14 7.61 29.70
N VAL A 143 22.41 8.02 29.61
CA VAL A 143 23.53 7.31 30.23
C VAL A 143 23.31 7.41 31.74
N PRO A 144 23.12 6.30 32.47
CA PRO A 144 23.00 6.34 33.92
C PRO A 144 24.28 6.92 34.51
N ALA A 145 24.15 7.89 35.42
CA ALA A 145 25.27 8.48 36.16
C ALA A 145 25.95 7.48 37.11
#